data_AF-A0A822CU05-F1
#
_entry.id   AF-A0A822CU05-F1
#
_cell.length_a   1.000
_cell.length_b   1.000
_cell.length_c   1.000
_cell.angle_alpha   90.00
_cell.angle_beta   90.00
_cell.angle_gamma   90.00
#
_symmetry.space_group_name_H-M   'P 1'
#
loop_
_entity.id
_entity.type
_entity.pdbx_description
1 polymer ?
#
loop_
_entity_poly.entity_id
_entity_poly.type
_entity_poly.pdbx_seq_one_letter_code
_entity_poly.pdbx_strand_id
1 'polypeptide(L)' 'YPLRSPSSTNIHSNARWQQNGITVAGGNRQGNGINQLSNPSGLYVDNDQTIYLA' A
#
# COMPACT_ATOMS: atom_id res chain seq x y z
N TYR A 1 15.93 26.57 14.69
CA TYR A 1 14.83 25.73 14.16
C TYR A 1 15.13 24.28 14.52
N PRO A 2 14.35 23.59 15.38
CA PRO A 2 14.68 22.22 15.73
C PRO A 2 14.23 21.24 14.63
N LEU A 3 15.13 20.32 14.30
CA LEU A 3 14.93 19.22 13.35
C LEU A 3 13.85 18.28 13.89
N ARG A 4 12.77 18.09 13.12
CA ARG A 4 11.72 17.11 13.44
C ARG A 4 12.34 15.71 13.41
N SER A 5 12.50 15.07 14.57
CA SER A 5 12.84 13.64 14.63
C SER A 5 11.78 12.86 13.84
N PRO A 6 12.16 11.95 12.93
CA PRO A 6 11.19 11.17 12.18
C PRO A 6 10.35 10.38 13.17
N SER A 7 9.03 10.49 13.07
CA SER A 7 8.10 9.68 13.83
C SER A 7 8.43 8.22 13.52
N SER A 8 8.94 7.49 14.51
CA SER A 8 9.13 6.05 14.43
C SER A 8 7.84 5.42 13.90
N THR A 9 7.91 4.80 12.72
CA THR A 9 6.74 4.19 12.09
C THR A 9 6.28 3.06 13.01
N ASN A 10 5.15 3.25 13.71
CA ASN A 10 4.55 2.26 14.60
C ASN A 10 3.89 1.15 13.77
N ILE A 11 4.69 0.39 13.01
CA ILE A 11 4.23 -0.89 12.47
C ILE A 11 4.36 -1.88 13.62
N HIS A 12 3.25 -2.14 14.31
CA HIS A 12 3.22 -3.15 15.37
C HIS A 12 3.71 -4.49 14.80
N SER A 13 4.55 -5.22 15.54
CA SER A 13 5.10 -6.52 15.12
C SER A 13 4.03 -7.59 14.82
N ASN A 14 2.80 -7.36 15.28
CA ASN A 14 1.62 -8.17 15.01
C ASN A 14 0.58 -7.46 14.13
N ALA A 15 0.96 -6.39 13.42
CA ALA A 15 0.11 -5.70 12.47
C ALA A 15 -0.39 -6.72 11.44
N ARG A 16 -1.61 -7.19 11.66
CA ARG A 16 -2.36 -7.96 10.71
C ARG A 16 -2.99 -6.95 9.76
N TRP A 17 -3.27 -7.37 8.52
CA TRP A 17 -4.29 -6.70 7.72
C TRP A 17 -5.47 -6.35 8.63
N GLN A 18 -5.90 -5.09 8.63
CA GLN A 18 -7.03 -4.66 9.44
C GLN A 18 -8.14 -5.69 9.22
N GLN A 19 -8.75 -6.22 10.28
CA GLN A 19 -9.77 -7.27 10.12
C GLN A 19 -10.95 -6.80 9.25
N ASN A 20 -11.10 -5.48 9.06
CA ASN A 20 -12.11 -4.84 8.23
C ASN A 20 -11.53 -4.20 6.96
N GLY A 21 -10.32 -4.56 6.55
CA GLY A 21 -9.74 -4.09 5.29
C GLY A 21 -10.54 -4.63 4.09
N ILE A 22 -10.67 -3.82 3.05
CA ILE A 22 -11.27 -4.22 1.78
C ILE A 22 -10.19 -4.37 0.71
N THR A 23 -10.31 -5.38 -0.13
CA THR A 23 -9.46 -5.50 -1.33
C THR A 23 -9.95 -4.50 -2.38
N VAL A 24 -9.17 -3.45 -2.60
CA VAL A 24 -9.49 -2.41 -3.61
C VAL A 24 -8.94 -2.74 -5.00
N ALA A 25 -7.82 -3.47 -5.06
CA ALA A 25 -7.19 -3.95 -6.29
C ALA A 25 -6.58 -5.33 -6.06
N GLY A 26 -6.67 -6.21 -7.06
CA GLY A 26 -6.28 -7.62 -6.96
C GLY A 26 -7.45 -8.56 -6.62
N GLY A 27 -7.20 -9.87 -6.64
CA GLY A 27 -8.22 -10.91 -6.40
C GLY A 27 -9.15 -11.23 -7.58
N ASN A 28 -9.24 -10.36 -8.59
CA ASN A 28 -10.14 -10.51 -9.75
C ASN A 28 -9.47 -11.02 -11.03
N ARG A 29 -8.42 -11.84 -10.89
CA ARG A 29 -7.51 -12.27 -11.98
C ARG A 29 -6.85 -11.08 -12.70
N GLN A 30 -5.92 -11.41 -13.59
CA GLN A 30 -5.25 -10.43 -14.46
C GLN A 30 -6.24 -9.84 -15.48
N GLY A 31 -6.13 -8.54 -15.74
CA GLY A 31 -6.87 -7.86 -16.80
C GLY A 31 -6.74 -6.34 -16.73
N ASN A 32 -7.51 -5.63 -17.56
CA ASN A 32 -7.44 -4.18 -17.75
C ASN A 32 -8.50 -3.40 -16.93
N GLY A 33 -9.22 -4.08 -16.03
CA GLY A 33 -10.18 -3.43 -15.14
C GLY A 33 -9.51 -2.57 -14.07
N ILE A 34 -10.22 -1.57 -13.56
CA ILE A 34 -9.69 -0.58 -12.59
C ILE A 34 -9.17 -1.19 -11.29
N ASN A 35 -9.59 -2.41 -10.96
CA ASN A 35 -9.21 -3.16 -9.75
C ASN A 35 -8.46 -4.46 -10.08
N GLN A 36 -8.00 -4.64 -11.32
CA GLN A 36 -7.24 -5.81 -11.74
C GLN A 36 -5.75 -5.49 -11.77
N LEU A 37 -4.94 -6.47 -11.36
CA LEU A 37 -3.49 -6.40 -11.36
C LEU A 37 -2.92 -7.49 -12.26
N SER A 38 -1.86 -7.17 -12.99
CA SER A 38 -1.27 -8.05 -14.01
C SER A 38 0.19 -8.36 -13.69
N ASN A 39 0.42 -9.25 -12.71
CA ASN A 39 1.76 -9.61 -12.23
C ASN A 39 2.65 -8.39 -11.89
N PRO A 40 2.17 -7.45 -11.05
CA PRO A 40 3.02 -6.34 -10.63
C PRO A 40 4.23 -6.87 -9.85
N SER A 41 5.38 -6.26 -10.11
CA SER A 41 6.68 -6.58 -9.53
C SER A 41 7.30 -5.41 -8.75
N GLY A 42 6.72 -4.21 -8.89
CA GLY A 42 7.14 -3.01 -8.18
C GLY A 42 6.01 -2.32 -7.43
N LEU A 43 6.37 -1.61 -6.35
CA LEU A 43 5.49 -0.74 -5.60
C LEU A 43 6.24 0.54 -5.23
N TYR A 44 5.56 1.69 -5.36
CA TYR A 44 6.06 2.98 -4.94
C TYR A 44 4.98 3.73 -4.17
N VAL A 45 5.38 4.49 -3.16
CA VAL A 45 4.49 5.35 -2.37
C VAL A 45 5.02 6.78 -2.43
N ASP A 46 4.19 7.73 -2.84
CA ASP A 46 4.57 9.14 -2.88
C ASP A 46 4.33 9.87 -1.55
N ASN A 47 4.65 11.16 -1.51
CA ASN A 47 4.50 11.99 -0.33
C ASN A 47 3.03 12.24 0.06
N ASP A 48 2.09 12.08 -0.88
CA ASP A 48 0.65 12.22 -0.67
C ASP A 48 0.01 10.89 -0.23
N GLN A 49 0.83 9.85 0.02
CA GLN A 49 0.41 8.49 0.39
C GLN A 49 -0.37 7.77 -0.72
N THR A 50 -0.14 8.15 -1.97
CA THR A 50 -0.64 7.43 -3.13
C THR A 50 0.24 6.22 -3.41
N ILE A 51 -0.37 5.06 -3.63
CA ILE A 51 0.32 3.81 -3.95
C ILE A 51 0.27 3.58 -5.46
N TYR A 52 1.44 3.36 -6.06
CA TYR A 52 1.63 3.00 -7.46
C TYR A 52 2.17 1.58 -7.57
N LEU A 53 1.74 0.86 -8.60
CA LEU A 53 2.12 -0.52 -8.89
C LEU A 53 2.66 -0.61 -10.33
N ALA A 54 3.70 -1.41 -10.54
CA ALA A 54 4.32 -1.65 -11.86
C ALA A 54 4.54 -3.15 -12.09
#